data_AF-A0A9Q3JLL9-F1
#
_entry.id   AF-A0A9Q3JLL9-F1
#
_cell.length_a   1.000
_cell.length_b   1.000
_cell.length_c   1.000
_cell.angle_alpha   90.00
_cell.angle_beta   90.00
_cell.angle_gamma   90.00
#
_symmetry.space_group_name_H-M   'P 1'
#
loop_
_entity.id
_entity.type
_entity.pdbx_description
1 polymer ?
#
loop_
_entity_poly.entity_id
_entity_poly.type
_entity_poly.pdbx_seq_one_letter_code
_entity_poly.pdbx_strand_id
1 'polypeptide(L)'
;MNEICPEELSEGWLIIYIDEIIVCSKTWEEHMYRLSRVLTKIQSVNMKISLKKFHFGFKELKALGHVVSGLSLGIDKNKVAAVLLKPMPQNKKEIQSFLGFAGYYRQNIKDFASIARPLYKLCDKDTVFEMTVDRVKAFESLREALTTAPLLLMTDSKLPFNLYIDASGDGLGAALHQVHIINDKPVEGPICFISRQIKPTEVRYWASQMECLCLVWALKKLN
;
A
#
# COMPACT_ATOMS: atom_id res chain seq x y z
N MET A 1 19.72 8.60 0.73
CA MET A 1 18.68 9.64 0.81
C MET A 1 17.79 9.46 2.03
N ASN A 2 17.33 8.26 2.35
CA ASN A 2 16.58 7.99 3.59
C ASN A 2 17.37 8.32 4.88
N GLU A 3 18.69 8.18 4.87
CA GLU A 3 19.56 8.57 5.99
C GLU A 3 19.65 10.10 6.20
N ILE A 4 19.21 10.90 5.23
CA ILE A 4 19.33 12.38 5.27
C ILE A 4 18.16 13.00 6.04
N CYS A 5 16.97 12.38 5.98
CA CYS A 5 15.74 12.90 6.59
C CYS A 5 15.03 11.85 7.46
N PRO A 6 15.71 11.22 8.45
CA PRO A 6 15.12 10.13 9.22
C PRO A 6 13.93 10.59 10.08
N GLU A 7 14.01 11.78 10.65
CA GLU A 7 12.94 12.37 11.46
C GLU A 7 11.70 12.64 10.60
N GLU A 8 11.85 13.30 9.46
CA GLU A 8 10.74 13.64 8.57
C GLU A 8 10.04 12.40 7.99
N LEU A 9 10.82 11.34 7.72
CA LEU A 9 10.28 10.03 7.35
C LEU A 9 9.48 9.42 8.51
N SER A 10 9.98 9.50 9.74
CA SER A 10 9.29 8.98 10.93
C SER A 10 8.03 9.77 11.30
N GLU A 11 8.01 11.07 10.99
CA GLU A 11 6.84 11.93 11.15
C GLU A 11 5.75 11.64 10.08
N GLY A 12 6.05 10.82 9.07
CA GLY A 12 5.06 10.26 8.14
C GLY A 12 4.58 11.21 7.04
N TRP A 13 5.15 12.40 6.91
CA TRP A 13 4.75 13.39 5.90
C TRP A 13 5.73 13.56 4.74
N LEU A 14 6.92 12.96 4.84
CA LEU A 14 7.90 12.90 3.79
C LEU A 14 7.91 11.51 3.17
N ILE A 15 7.86 11.44 1.84
CA ILE A 15 8.04 10.20 1.10
C ILE A 15 9.28 10.38 0.22
N ILE A 16 10.22 9.45 0.34
CA ILE A 16 11.40 9.40 -0.52
C ILE A 16 11.40 8.07 -1.26
N TYR A 17 11.46 8.12 -2.58
CA TYR A 17 11.59 6.93 -3.42
C TYR A 17 12.61 7.19 -4.53
N ILE A 18 13.78 6.56 -4.41
CA ILE A 18 14.91 6.71 -5.34
C ILE A 18 15.31 8.18 -5.49
N ASP A 19 14.80 8.86 -6.51
CA ASP A 19 15.08 10.26 -6.87
C ASP A 19 13.87 11.19 -6.65
N GLU A 20 12.71 10.65 -6.27
CA GLU A 20 11.52 11.42 -5.95
C GLU A 20 11.44 11.74 -4.46
N ILE A 21 11.23 13.02 -4.15
CA ILE A 21 10.97 13.51 -2.79
C ILE A 21 9.59 14.18 -2.82
N ILE A 22 8.66 13.65 -2.03
CA ILE A 22 7.28 14.13 -1.96
C ILE A 22 7.02 14.63 -0.55
N VAL A 23 6.64 15.90 -0.44
CA VAL A 23 6.32 16.58 0.81
C VAL A 23 4.81 16.75 0.91
N CYS A 24 4.18 16.13 1.91
CA CYS A 24 2.75 16.23 2.16
C CYS A 24 2.47 17.19 3.31
N SER A 25 1.34 17.90 3.32
CA SER A 25 0.96 18.87 4.38
C SER A 25 -0.54 19.12 4.41
N LYS A 26 -1.08 19.49 5.57
CA LYS A 26 -2.52 19.77 5.75
C LYS A 26 -2.88 21.23 5.44
N THR A 27 -1.97 22.17 5.73
CA THR A 27 -2.13 23.60 5.40
C THR A 27 -0.96 24.14 4.60
N TRP A 28 -1.13 25.32 4.00
CA TRP A 28 -0.08 26.00 3.23
C TRP A 28 1.10 26.40 4.10
N GLU A 29 0.83 26.89 5.31
CA GLU A 29 1.85 27.33 6.27
C GLU A 29 2.71 26.15 6.71
N GLU A 30 2.07 25.02 7.02
CA GLU A 30 2.75 23.77 7.33
C GLU A 30 3.58 23.28 6.12
N HIS A 31 3.05 23.42 4.91
CA HIS A 31 3.75 23.05 3.68
C HIS A 31 5.03 23.84 3.48
N MET A 32 4.98 25.16 3.65
CA MET A 32 6.17 26.01 3.55
C MET A 32 7.21 25.67 4.62
N TYR A 33 6.77 25.40 5.85
CA TYR A 33 7.64 24.97 6.94
C TYR A 33 8.35 23.63 6.63
N ARG A 34 7.58 22.60 6.23
CA ARG A 34 8.11 21.27 5.87
C ARG A 34 9.05 21.34 4.68
N LEU A 35 8.67 22.09 3.64
CA LEU A 35 9.50 22.29 2.45
C LEU A 35 10.82 22.97 2.81
N SER A 36 10.79 24.00 3.66
CA SER A 36 12.02 24.66 4.14
C SER A 36 12.94 23.67 4.86
N ARG A 37 12.42 22.83 5.77
CA ARG A 37 13.22 21.80 6.46
C ARG A 37 13.91 20.86 5.47
N VAL A 38 13.16 20.34 4.50
CA VAL A 38 13.67 19.39 3.51
C VAL A 38 14.74 20.05 2.63
N LEU A 39 14.48 21.26 2.12
CA LEU A 39 15.43 21.97 1.26
C LEU A 39 16.73 22.31 2.00
N THR A 40 16.66 22.71 3.28
CA THR A 40 17.84 22.97 4.11
C THR A 40 18.69 21.70 4.28
N LYS A 41 18.08 20.54 4.49
CA LYS A 41 18.79 19.25 4.58
C LYS A 41 19.41 18.84 3.25
N ILE A 42 18.69 19.01 2.13
CA ILE A 42 19.23 18.74 0.79
C ILE A 42 20.44 19.63 0.49
N GLN A 43 20.37 20.90 0.89
CA GLN A 43 21.47 21.85 0.73
C GLN A 43 22.69 21.47 1.58
N SER A 44 22.51 21.02 2.82
CA SER A 44 23.62 20.67 3.71
C SER A 44 24.45 19.49 3.23
N VAL A 45 23.84 18.57 2.47
CA VAL A 45 24.51 17.42 1.84
C VAL A 45 24.95 17.68 0.39
N ASN A 46 24.88 18.94 -0.07
CA ASN A 46 25.27 19.37 -1.42
C ASN A 46 24.55 18.61 -2.55
N MET A 47 23.31 18.21 -2.32
CA MET A 47 22.47 17.56 -3.33
C MET A 47 21.76 18.61 -4.18
N LYS A 48 21.64 18.36 -5.49
CA LYS A 48 21.07 19.31 -6.45
C LYS A 48 19.67 18.88 -6.88
N ILE A 49 18.73 19.82 -6.90
CA ILE A 49 17.37 19.63 -7.40
C ILE A 49 17.27 20.21 -8.80
N SER A 50 16.67 19.45 -9.72
CA SER A 50 16.32 19.97 -11.05
C SER A 50 15.07 20.84 -10.96
N LEU A 51 15.22 22.16 -11.13
CA LEU A 51 14.10 23.10 -11.12
C LEU A 51 13.02 22.76 -12.16
N LYS A 52 13.40 22.20 -13.31
CA LYS A 52 12.44 21.77 -14.35
C LYS A 52 11.54 20.63 -13.90
N LYS A 53 11.98 19.82 -12.93
CA LYS A 53 11.21 18.71 -12.35
C LYS A 53 10.64 19.06 -10.99
N PHE A 54 10.90 20.26 -10.47
CA PHE A 54 10.41 20.70 -9.18
C PHE A 54 8.99 21.24 -9.33
N HIS A 55 8.06 20.55 -8.68
CA HIS A 55 6.64 20.85 -8.69
C HIS A 55 6.22 21.12 -7.24
N PHE A 56 5.58 22.26 -6.95
CA PHE A 56 5.16 22.62 -5.59
C PHE A 56 3.76 23.23 -5.57
N GLY A 57 3.09 23.14 -4.42
CA GLY A 57 1.80 23.78 -4.16
C GLY A 57 0.59 23.13 -4.84
N PHE A 58 0.65 21.83 -5.06
CA PHE A 58 -0.47 21.05 -5.57
C PHE A 58 -1.39 20.58 -4.44
N LYS A 59 -2.70 20.59 -4.68
CA LYS A 59 -3.67 19.93 -3.77
C LYS A 59 -3.54 18.41 -3.81
N GLU A 60 -3.26 17.88 -5.00
CA GLU A 60 -3.02 16.47 -5.27
C GLU A 60 -1.91 16.31 -6.31
N LEU A 61 -1.04 15.33 -6.11
CA LEU A 61 0.10 15.02 -6.99
C LEU A 61 0.01 13.56 -7.45
N LYS A 62 0.26 13.31 -8.73
CA LYS A 62 0.47 11.95 -9.24
C LYS A 62 1.96 11.62 -9.17
N ALA A 63 2.32 10.65 -8.33
CA ALA A 63 3.70 10.21 -8.16
C ALA A 63 3.74 8.71 -7.85
N LEU A 64 4.77 8.00 -8.33
CA LEU A 64 4.96 6.57 -8.08
C LEU A 64 3.74 5.67 -8.42
N GLY A 65 2.90 6.07 -9.38
CA GLY A 65 1.67 5.32 -9.71
C GLY A 65 0.56 5.43 -8.66
N HIS A 66 0.68 6.41 -7.76
CA HIS A 66 -0.31 6.81 -6.76
C HIS A 66 -0.78 8.24 -6.99
N VAL A 67 -1.95 8.55 -6.43
CA VAL A 67 -2.42 9.93 -6.25
C VAL A 67 -2.18 10.29 -4.79
N VAL A 68 -1.25 11.20 -4.54
CA VAL A 68 -0.87 11.67 -3.21
C VAL A 68 -1.56 13.00 -2.93
N SER A 69 -2.25 13.10 -1.81
CA SER A 69 -2.78 14.36 -1.29
C SER A 69 -2.20 14.64 0.11
N GLY A 70 -2.48 15.83 0.66
CA GLY A 70 -2.08 16.16 2.03
C GLY A 70 -2.67 15.24 3.11
N LEU A 71 -3.70 14.46 2.79
CA LEU A 71 -4.45 13.61 3.73
C LEU A 71 -4.41 12.12 3.37
N SER A 72 -4.18 11.77 2.10
CA SER A 72 -4.36 10.40 1.65
C SER A 72 -3.49 9.98 0.46
N LEU A 73 -3.26 8.67 0.35
CA LEU A 73 -2.61 7.99 -0.76
C LEU A 73 -3.62 7.09 -1.49
N GLY A 74 -3.93 7.43 -2.74
CA GLY A 74 -4.78 6.64 -3.63
C GLY A 74 -4.00 5.94 -4.73
N ILE A 75 -4.65 5.00 -5.43
CA ILE A 75 -4.10 4.41 -6.65
C ILE A 75 -4.38 5.36 -7.83
N ASP A 76 -3.40 5.60 -8.71
CA ASP A 76 -3.66 6.32 -9.96
C ASP A 76 -4.52 5.47 -10.90
N LYS A 77 -5.80 5.85 -11.03
CA LYS A 77 -6.78 5.16 -11.87
C LYS A 77 -6.32 5.00 -13.32
N ASN A 78 -5.48 5.90 -13.84
CA ASN A 78 -4.92 5.79 -15.18
C ASN A 78 -3.96 4.60 -15.32
N LYS A 79 -3.23 4.25 -14.24
CA LYS A 79 -2.34 3.08 -14.22
C LYS A 79 -3.13 1.77 -14.13
N VAL A 80 -4.23 1.79 -13.39
CA VAL A 80 -5.14 0.62 -13.27
C VAL A 80 -5.93 0.39 -14.56
N ALA A 81 -6.31 1.44 -15.28
CA ALA A 81 -7.04 1.32 -16.55
C ALA A 81 -6.32 0.42 -17.56
N ALA A 82 -4.99 0.50 -17.63
CA ALA A 82 -4.19 -0.37 -18.50
C ALA A 82 -4.29 -1.86 -18.13
N VAL A 83 -4.53 -2.19 -16.86
CA VAL A 83 -4.73 -3.57 -16.39
C VAL A 83 -6.17 -4.02 -16.59
N LEU A 84 -7.15 -3.12 -16.47
CA LEU A 84 -8.53 -3.43 -16.79
C LEU A 84 -8.74 -3.71 -18.28
N LEU A 85 -7.94 -3.14 -19.17
CA LEU A 85 -8.07 -3.39 -20.61
C LEU A 85 -7.34 -4.66 -21.06
N LYS A 86 -6.51 -5.26 -20.21
CA LYS A 86 -5.80 -6.50 -20.58
C LYS A 86 -6.77 -7.68 -20.62
N PRO A 87 -6.62 -8.57 -21.62
CA PRO A 87 -7.38 -9.81 -21.66
C PRO A 87 -6.97 -10.74 -20.51
N MET A 88 -7.76 -11.79 -20.33
CA MET A 88 -7.43 -12.87 -19.39
C MET A 88 -6.03 -13.42 -19.69
N PRO A 89 -5.17 -13.63 -18.67
CA PRO A 89 -3.86 -14.21 -18.88
C PRO A 89 -3.97 -15.61 -19.49
N GLN A 90 -3.17 -15.87 -20.51
CA GLN A 90 -3.16 -17.15 -21.24
C GLN A 90 -1.96 -18.03 -20.91
N ASN A 91 -1.01 -17.51 -20.12
CA ASN A 91 0.20 -18.24 -19.74
C ASN A 91 0.77 -17.77 -18.39
N LYS A 92 1.74 -18.55 -17.88
CA LYS A 92 2.42 -18.28 -16.59
C LYS A 92 3.09 -16.90 -16.55
N LYS A 93 3.65 -16.42 -17.66
CA LYS A 93 4.37 -15.14 -17.70
C LYS A 93 3.39 -13.96 -17.55
N GLU A 94 2.24 -14.05 -18.18
CA GLU A 94 1.20 -13.02 -18.09
C GLU A 94 0.59 -12.95 -16.70
N ILE A 95 0.28 -14.09 -16.06
CA ILE A 95 -0.24 -14.08 -14.69
C ILE A 95 0.80 -13.57 -13.69
N GLN A 96 2.09 -13.90 -13.87
CA GLN A 96 3.17 -13.35 -13.03
C GLN A 96 3.29 -11.83 -13.20
N SER A 97 3.19 -11.32 -14.43
CA SER A 97 3.19 -9.88 -14.70
C SER A 97 2.00 -9.18 -14.04
N PHE A 98 0.80 -9.77 -14.13
CA PHE A 98 -0.40 -9.26 -13.47
C PHE A 98 -0.26 -9.26 -11.94
N LEU A 99 0.19 -10.37 -11.35
CA LEU A 99 0.40 -10.49 -9.90
C LEU A 99 1.49 -9.55 -9.39
N GLY A 100 2.54 -9.29 -10.17
CA GLY A 100 3.54 -8.28 -9.86
C GLY A 100 2.94 -6.88 -9.80
N PHE A 101 2.10 -6.53 -10.77
CA PHE A 101 1.37 -5.26 -10.77
C PHE A 101 0.39 -5.15 -9.61
N ALA A 102 -0.49 -6.14 -9.43
CA ALA A 102 -1.48 -6.13 -8.36
C ALA A 102 -0.81 -6.14 -6.97
N GLY A 103 0.31 -6.86 -6.86
CA GLY A 103 1.13 -6.93 -5.65
C GLY A 103 1.79 -5.62 -5.25
N TYR A 104 2.05 -4.72 -6.22
CA TYR A 104 2.51 -3.35 -5.92
C TYR A 104 1.49 -2.59 -5.07
N TYR A 105 0.20 -2.76 -5.39
CA TYR A 105 -0.93 -2.10 -4.71
C TYR A 105 -1.56 -2.92 -3.59
N ARG A 106 -0.94 -4.02 -3.15
CA ARG A 106 -1.52 -4.93 -2.14
C ARG A 106 -1.90 -4.23 -0.83
N GLN A 107 -1.23 -3.13 -0.47
CA GLN A 107 -1.53 -2.37 0.75
C GLN A 107 -2.85 -1.58 0.68
N ASN A 108 -3.38 -1.38 -0.53
CA ASN A 108 -4.69 -0.77 -0.77
C ASN A 108 -5.80 -1.83 -0.88
N ILE A 109 -5.46 -3.11 -0.90
CA ILE A 109 -6.41 -4.21 -1.17
C ILE A 109 -6.57 -5.05 0.09
N LYS A 110 -7.76 -4.97 0.68
CA LYS A 110 -8.16 -5.87 1.78
C LYS A 110 -8.08 -7.32 1.31
N ASP A 111 -7.55 -8.20 2.15
CA ASP A 111 -7.47 -9.65 1.93
C ASP A 111 -6.73 -10.08 0.64
N PHE A 112 -5.82 -9.23 0.14
CA PHE A 112 -5.06 -9.48 -1.09
C PHE A 112 -4.49 -10.90 -1.19
N ALA A 113 -3.83 -11.39 -0.12
CA ALA A 113 -3.19 -12.69 -0.14
C ALA A 113 -4.18 -13.85 -0.32
N SER A 114 -5.40 -13.72 0.24
CA SER A 114 -6.48 -14.71 0.11
C SER A 114 -7.04 -14.71 -1.31
N ILE A 115 -7.32 -13.52 -1.86
CA ILE A 115 -7.85 -13.36 -3.22
C ILE A 115 -6.82 -13.85 -4.25
N ALA A 116 -5.54 -13.47 -4.10
CA ALA A 116 -4.48 -13.81 -5.05
C ALA A 116 -4.00 -15.27 -4.95
N ARG A 117 -4.37 -16.01 -3.90
CA ARG A 117 -3.89 -17.38 -3.64
C ARG A 117 -4.05 -18.36 -4.81
N PRO A 118 -5.25 -18.55 -5.40
CA PRO A 118 -5.41 -19.48 -6.53
C PRO A 118 -4.58 -19.09 -7.76
N LEU A 119 -4.25 -17.81 -7.91
CA LEU A 119 -3.42 -17.29 -9.01
C LEU A 119 -1.94 -17.53 -8.74
N TYR A 120 -1.46 -17.33 -7.51
CA TYR A 120 -0.06 -17.65 -7.16
C TYR A 120 0.27 -19.13 -7.38
N LYS A 121 -0.69 -20.05 -7.20
CA LYS A 121 -0.51 -21.47 -7.53
C LYS A 121 -0.17 -21.72 -9.02
N LEU A 122 -0.61 -20.85 -9.93
CA LEU A 122 -0.26 -20.94 -11.36
C LEU A 122 1.21 -20.60 -11.62
N CYS A 123 1.87 -19.91 -10.69
CA CYS A 123 3.28 -19.54 -10.80
C CYS A 123 4.22 -20.69 -10.40
N ASP A 124 3.72 -21.75 -9.76
CA ASP A 124 4.52 -22.92 -9.39
C ASP A 124 4.99 -23.68 -10.63
N LYS A 125 6.17 -24.30 -10.54
CA LYS A 125 6.81 -24.98 -11.68
C LYS A 125 5.94 -26.13 -12.20
N ASP A 126 5.38 -26.92 -11.30
CA ASP A 126 4.69 -28.17 -11.61
C ASP A 126 3.18 -28.00 -11.87
N THR A 127 2.64 -26.80 -11.68
CA THR A 127 1.21 -26.53 -11.91
C THR A 127 0.92 -26.34 -13.40
N VAL A 128 -0.02 -27.09 -13.95
CA VAL A 128 -0.56 -26.86 -15.30
C VAL A 128 -1.29 -25.52 -15.33
N PHE A 129 -1.02 -24.72 -16.36
CA PHE A 129 -1.69 -23.43 -16.53
C PHE A 129 -3.12 -23.67 -17.01
N GLU A 130 -4.09 -23.40 -16.13
CA GLU A 130 -5.51 -23.54 -16.43
C GLU A 130 -6.30 -22.48 -15.66
N MET A 131 -7.12 -21.70 -16.36
CA MET A 131 -7.99 -20.70 -15.74
C MET A 131 -9.31 -21.34 -15.32
N THR A 132 -9.27 -22.09 -14.21
CA THR A 132 -10.46 -22.67 -13.58
C THR A 132 -11.43 -21.58 -13.11
N VAL A 133 -12.68 -21.95 -12.81
CA VAL A 133 -13.71 -21.02 -12.30
C VAL A 133 -13.20 -20.20 -11.11
N ASP A 134 -12.54 -20.83 -10.14
CA ASP A 134 -11.97 -20.15 -8.97
C ASP A 134 -10.86 -19.16 -9.32
N ARG A 135 -10.00 -19.52 -10.30
CA ARG A 135 -8.91 -18.63 -10.76
C ARG A 135 -9.47 -17.45 -11.56
N VAL A 136 -10.51 -17.68 -12.36
CA VAL A 136 -11.21 -16.61 -13.07
C VAL A 136 -11.83 -15.64 -12.07
N LYS A 137 -12.55 -16.16 -11.07
CA LYS A 137 -13.15 -15.36 -10.00
C LYS A 137 -12.10 -14.54 -9.26
N ALA A 138 -10.98 -15.15 -8.86
CA ALA A 138 -9.89 -14.46 -8.19
C ALA A 138 -9.26 -13.33 -9.02
N PHE A 139 -9.07 -13.56 -10.33
CA PHE A 139 -8.55 -12.55 -11.24
C PHE A 139 -9.49 -11.35 -11.35
N GLU A 140 -10.79 -11.58 -11.53
CA GLU A 140 -11.79 -10.52 -11.59
C GLU A 140 -11.92 -9.78 -10.25
N SER A 141 -11.91 -10.49 -9.12
CA SER A 141 -11.93 -9.87 -7.80
C SER A 141 -10.72 -8.97 -7.56
N LEU A 142 -9.52 -9.34 -8.04
CA LEU A 142 -8.35 -8.45 -7.96
C LEU A 142 -8.48 -7.23 -8.87
N ARG A 143 -9.06 -7.39 -10.07
CA ARG A 143 -9.31 -6.25 -10.98
C ARG A 143 -10.30 -5.27 -10.37
N GLU A 144 -11.38 -5.76 -9.78
CA GLU A 144 -12.36 -4.95 -9.06
C GLU A 144 -11.72 -4.28 -7.83
N ALA A 145 -10.91 -5.01 -7.05
CA ALA A 145 -10.23 -4.43 -5.91
C ALA A 145 -9.26 -3.30 -6.31
N LEU A 146 -8.56 -3.43 -7.44
CA LEU A 146 -7.67 -2.38 -7.95
C LEU A 146 -8.41 -1.09 -8.35
N THR A 147 -9.71 -1.17 -8.68
CA THR A 147 -10.51 0.00 -9.08
C THR A 147 -11.32 0.61 -7.94
N THR A 148 -11.74 -0.24 -7.00
CA THR A 148 -12.57 0.13 -5.85
C THR A 148 -11.76 0.34 -4.58
N ALA A 149 -10.43 0.12 -4.63
CA ALA A 149 -9.53 0.33 -3.52
C ALA A 149 -9.76 1.69 -2.83
N PRO A 150 -9.88 1.71 -1.49
CA PRO A 150 -10.02 2.95 -0.76
C PRO A 150 -8.75 3.79 -0.86
N LEU A 151 -8.92 5.10 -0.64
CA LEU A 151 -7.80 5.97 -0.33
C LEU A 151 -7.25 5.56 1.04
N LEU A 152 -5.93 5.40 1.13
CA LEU A 152 -5.25 5.18 2.40
C LEU A 152 -4.99 6.53 3.07
N LEU A 153 -5.25 6.66 4.36
CA LEU A 153 -4.90 7.87 5.11
C LEU A 153 -3.38 7.94 5.28
N MET A 154 -2.84 9.16 5.29
CA MET A 154 -1.46 9.39 5.68
C MET A 154 -1.29 9.13 7.17
N THR A 155 -0.18 8.49 7.56
CA THR A 155 0.12 8.22 8.97
C THR A 155 0.36 9.52 9.73
N ASP A 156 -0.22 9.63 10.92
CA ASP A 156 0.07 10.68 11.88
C ASP A 156 0.61 10.05 13.16
N SER A 157 1.90 10.23 13.44
CA SER A 157 2.58 9.60 14.59
C SER A 157 2.05 10.06 15.95
N LYS A 158 1.26 11.14 15.98
CA LYS A 158 0.66 11.68 17.21
C LYS A 158 -0.70 11.05 17.53
N LEU A 159 -1.28 10.31 16.60
CA LEU A 159 -2.60 9.70 16.75
C LEU A 159 -2.46 8.20 17.08
N PRO A 160 -3.34 7.65 17.92
CA PRO A 160 -3.34 6.21 18.19
C PRO A 160 -3.69 5.43 16.91
N PHE A 161 -3.14 4.22 16.82
CA PHE A 161 -3.46 3.28 15.75
C PHE A 161 -4.51 2.27 16.22
N ASN A 162 -5.48 2.01 15.34
CA ASN A 162 -6.43 0.90 15.48
C ASN A 162 -5.97 -0.24 14.60
N LEU A 163 -5.67 -1.40 15.19
CA LEU A 163 -5.27 -2.59 14.44
C LEU A 163 -6.42 -3.60 14.45
N TYR A 164 -7.00 -3.83 13.28
CA TYR A 164 -7.95 -4.90 13.06
C TYR A 164 -7.21 -6.12 12.51
N ILE A 165 -7.46 -7.29 13.08
CA ILE A 165 -6.89 -8.56 12.63
C ILE A 165 -7.99 -9.55 12.34
N ASP A 166 -7.71 -10.47 11.42
CA ASP A 166 -8.56 -11.61 11.11
C ASP A 166 -7.68 -12.78 10.69
N ALA A 167 -8.03 -13.99 11.14
CA ALA A 167 -7.31 -15.20 10.80
C ALA A 167 -8.27 -16.30 10.36
N SER A 168 -7.96 -16.93 9.24
CA SER A 168 -8.71 -18.06 8.69
C SER A 168 -7.82 -19.29 8.59
N GLY A 169 -8.35 -20.45 8.16
CA GLY A 169 -7.52 -21.61 7.83
C GLY A 169 -6.62 -21.41 6.60
N ASP A 170 -6.85 -20.33 5.84
CA ASP A 170 -6.19 -20.06 4.57
C ASP A 170 -5.14 -18.94 4.65
N GLY A 171 -5.36 -17.95 5.51
CA GLY A 171 -4.52 -16.77 5.58
C GLY A 171 -4.76 -15.91 6.81
N LEU A 172 -3.84 -14.97 6.99
CA LEU A 172 -3.87 -13.91 8.00
C LEU A 172 -4.09 -12.57 7.30
N GLY A 173 -4.95 -11.74 7.85
CA GLY A 173 -5.21 -10.38 7.40
C GLY A 173 -5.13 -9.40 8.56
N ALA A 174 -4.62 -8.20 8.29
CA ALA A 174 -4.72 -7.09 9.21
C ALA A 174 -4.92 -5.78 8.48
N ALA A 175 -5.68 -4.87 9.09
CA ALA A 175 -5.90 -3.51 8.62
C ALA A 175 -5.45 -2.55 9.72
N LEU A 176 -4.47 -1.71 9.40
CA LEU A 176 -4.03 -0.63 10.27
C LEU A 176 -4.85 0.61 9.94
N HIS A 177 -5.50 1.20 10.94
CA HIS A 177 -6.39 2.35 10.80
C HIS A 177 -5.98 3.48 11.74
N GLN A 178 -6.40 4.69 11.42
CA GLN A 178 -6.35 5.84 12.33
C GLN A 178 -7.63 6.66 12.21
N VAL A 179 -7.98 7.35 13.30
CA VAL A 179 -9.08 8.32 13.33
C VAL A 179 -8.51 9.71 13.11
N HIS A 180 -8.82 10.33 11.99
CA HIS A 180 -8.40 11.69 11.65
C HIS A 180 -9.59 12.65 11.72
N ILE A 181 -9.35 13.91 12.10
CA ILE A 181 -10.37 14.95 11.97
C ILE A 181 -10.32 15.51 10.55
N ILE A 182 -11.39 15.26 9.78
CA ILE A 182 -11.55 15.76 8.41
C ILE A 182 -12.87 16.52 8.36
N ASN A 183 -12.82 17.78 7.95
CA ASN A 183 -13.99 18.68 7.94
C ASN A 183 -14.74 18.69 9.29
N ASP A 184 -13.98 18.89 10.38
CA ASP A 184 -14.46 18.92 11.77
C ASP A 184 -15.18 17.66 12.26
N LYS A 185 -15.01 16.53 11.55
CA LYS A 185 -15.60 15.25 11.92
C LYS A 185 -14.53 14.18 12.09
N PRO A 186 -14.64 13.31 13.12
CA PRO A 186 -13.80 12.14 13.23
C PRO A 186 -14.14 11.16 12.11
N VAL A 187 -13.13 10.82 11.29
CA VAL A 187 -13.22 9.83 10.23
C VAL A 187 -12.15 8.79 10.49
N GLU A 188 -12.58 7.54 10.71
CA GLU A 188 -11.67 6.41 10.72
C GLU A 188 -11.40 5.95 9.30
N GLY A 189 -10.12 5.78 8.95
CA GLY A 189 -9.73 5.28 7.64
C GLY A 189 -8.52 4.37 7.70
N PRO A 190 -8.34 3.52 6.67
CA PRO A 190 -7.22 2.60 6.60
C PRO A 190 -5.94 3.36 6.27
N ILE A 191 -4.86 3.06 7.00
CA ILE A 191 -3.49 3.43 6.68
C ILE A 191 -2.90 2.42 5.70
N CYS A 192 -3.09 1.13 5.98
CA CYS A 192 -2.70 0.06 5.07
C CYS A 192 -3.39 -1.26 5.43
N PHE A 193 -3.48 -2.14 4.42
CA PHE A 193 -3.83 -3.53 4.59
C PHE A 193 -2.57 -4.40 4.45
N ILE A 194 -2.43 -5.38 5.33
CA ILE A 194 -1.41 -6.42 5.20
C ILE A 194 -2.11 -7.78 5.22
N SER A 195 -1.63 -8.69 4.38
CA SER A 195 -2.12 -10.07 4.39
C SER A 195 -1.02 -11.03 4.00
N ARG A 196 -1.12 -12.28 4.48
CA ARG A 196 -0.25 -13.37 4.05
C ARG A 196 -0.97 -14.71 4.12
N GLN A 197 -0.49 -15.67 3.34
CA GLN A 197 -0.93 -17.05 3.45
C GLN A 197 -0.34 -17.71 4.69
N ILE A 198 -1.05 -18.73 5.16
CA ILE A 198 -0.62 -19.61 6.24
C ILE A 198 0.50 -20.51 5.77
N LYS A 199 1.51 -20.69 6.64
CA LYS A 199 2.60 -21.62 6.39
C LYS A 199 2.13 -23.05 6.67
N PRO A 200 2.72 -24.07 6.02
CA PRO A 200 2.37 -25.46 6.27
C PRO A 200 2.43 -25.89 7.75
N THR A 201 3.33 -25.28 8.53
CA THR A 201 3.47 -25.53 9.98
C THR A 201 2.37 -24.90 10.82
N GLU A 202 1.76 -23.82 10.33
CA GLU A 202 0.74 -23.03 11.04
C GLU A 202 -0.68 -23.60 10.83
N VAL A 203 -0.89 -24.48 9.83
CA VAL A 203 -2.18 -25.14 9.53
C VAL A 203 -2.76 -25.93 10.72
N ARG A 204 -1.90 -26.35 11.65
CA ARG A 204 -2.29 -27.17 12.81
C ARG A 204 -2.80 -26.35 14.00
N TYR A 205 -2.75 -25.03 13.90
CA TYR A 205 -3.17 -24.15 14.99
C TYR A 205 -4.69 -24.08 15.08
N TRP A 206 -5.18 -24.05 16.32
CA TRP A 206 -6.58 -23.81 16.61
C TRP A 206 -6.94 -22.33 16.37
N ALA A 207 -8.22 -22.01 16.20
CA ALA A 207 -8.68 -20.66 15.89
C ALA A 207 -8.07 -19.57 16.81
N SER A 208 -8.06 -19.78 18.14
CA SER A 208 -7.47 -18.81 19.07
C SER A 208 -5.95 -18.64 18.92
N GLN A 209 -5.23 -19.71 18.55
CA GLN A 209 -3.79 -19.65 18.27
C GLN A 209 -3.53 -18.92 16.95
N MET A 210 -4.41 -19.07 15.97
CA MET A 210 -4.37 -18.39 14.69
C MET A 210 -4.58 -16.88 14.84
N GLU A 211 -5.55 -16.46 15.66
CA GLU A 211 -5.75 -15.05 16.00
C GLU A 211 -4.51 -14.45 16.69
N CYS A 212 -3.95 -15.15 17.68
CA CYS A 212 -2.74 -14.72 18.35
C CYS A 212 -1.54 -14.62 17.39
N LEU A 213 -1.38 -15.61 16.50
CA LEU A 213 -0.37 -15.59 15.44
C LEU A 213 -0.56 -14.37 14.53
N CYS A 214 -1.81 -14.06 14.15
CA CYS A 214 -2.15 -12.91 13.31
C CYS A 214 -1.74 -11.61 13.98
N LEU A 215 -2.09 -11.42 15.26
CA LEU A 215 -1.70 -10.27 16.05
C LEU A 215 -0.17 -10.09 16.09
N VAL A 216 0.56 -11.13 16.49
CA VAL A 216 2.02 -11.07 16.62
C VAL A 216 2.68 -10.81 15.27
N TRP A 217 2.18 -11.44 14.21
CA TRP A 217 2.69 -11.20 12.86
C TRP A 217 2.42 -9.77 12.39
N ALA A 218 1.20 -9.26 12.59
CA ALA A 218 0.82 -7.91 12.18
C ALA A 218 1.67 -6.86 12.89
N LEU A 219 1.84 -6.97 14.22
CA LEU A 219 2.69 -6.08 14.99
C LEU A 219 4.15 -6.10 14.50
N LYS A 220 4.71 -7.29 14.25
CA LYS A 220 6.08 -7.40 13.70
C LYS A 220 6.23 -6.84 12.30
N LYS A 221 5.15 -6.83 11.51
CA LYS A 221 5.18 -6.40 10.12
C LYS A 221 5.00 -4.88 9.97
N LEU A 222 4.31 -4.27 10.92
CA LEU A 222 3.96 -2.84 10.94
C LEU A 222 4.89 -1.98 11.82
N ASN A 223 5.82 -2.63 12.53
CA ASN A 223 6.88 -2.00 13.31
C ASN A 223 8.16 -1.83 12.48
#